data_AF-A0A3M2DD56-F1
#
_entry.id   AF-A0A3M2DD56-F1
#
_cell.length_a   1.000
_cell.length_b   1.000
_cell.length_c   1.000
_cell.angle_alpha   90.00
_cell.angle_beta   90.00
_cell.angle_gamma   90.00
#
_symmetry.space_group_name_H-M   'P 1'
#
loop_
_entity.id
_entity.type
_entity.pdbx_description
1 polymer ?
#
loop_
_entity_poly.entity_id
_entity_poly.type
_entity_poly.pdbx_seq_one_letter_code
_entity_poly.pdbx_strand_id
1 'polypeptide(L)'
;MQRVHLAKDVRRAIRASHPWVFRRALHLPRREPAAGALVVVEDRGEPLCVGYYDPESPIAVRVLSLDPAERIDRAWVRRRVAAAAAARESIVDTDALRIVHGENDYLPGLVVDRYGDAGVVAFDGAGAAALWSRFEDDIRAVARARRPEGDLVRVTEAGAAFEVDLVRGQKTGLFLDQRDNRLRVRSLAAGRTVLNLFSYTGGFTVHAALGGARRTTSVDSARPAMAALARNLALNHLDPAAHEAVVADAFSFLEEAVRRGRRWELVVCDPPAFARSERARPRALRAYRRLNRLAAAVVEPGGMLVTASCSSHVTDADLLAVVADCDRRVRVTHIGGAAADHPVAPAFPEGRYLTCLFCAVE
;
A
#
# COMPACT_ATOMS: atom_id res chain seq x y z
N MET A 1 -19.63 -24.02 16.43
CA MET A 1 -18.60 -23.73 15.40
C MET A 1 -17.86 -25.02 15.09
N GLN A 2 -17.42 -25.24 13.86
CA GLN A 2 -16.55 -26.37 13.54
C GLN A 2 -15.17 -26.19 14.18
N ARG A 3 -14.45 -27.28 14.43
CA ARG A 3 -13.12 -27.28 15.04
C ARG A 3 -12.08 -27.70 14.00
N VAL A 4 -10.91 -27.06 14.04
CA VAL A 4 -9.72 -27.44 13.27
C VAL A 4 -8.54 -27.59 14.22
N HIS A 5 -7.67 -28.57 14.00
CA HIS A 5 -6.63 -28.91 14.96
C HIS A 5 -5.26 -28.54 14.43
N LEU A 6 -4.38 -27.99 15.26
CA LEU A 6 -2.99 -27.75 14.89
C LEU A 6 -2.26 -29.08 14.63
N ALA A 7 -1.48 -29.09 13.55
CA ALA A 7 -0.54 -30.17 13.21
C ALA A 7 0.92 -29.77 13.47
N LYS A 8 1.18 -28.47 13.68
CA LYS A 8 2.51 -27.90 13.92
C LYS A 8 2.46 -26.97 15.11
N ASP A 9 3.60 -26.81 15.77
CA ASP A 9 3.74 -25.89 16.91
C ASP A 9 3.83 -24.44 16.42
N VAL A 10 2.65 -23.85 16.19
CA VAL A 10 2.48 -22.41 15.87
C VAL A 10 1.72 -21.69 16.99
N ARG A 11 1.47 -22.35 18.13
CA ARG A 11 0.70 -21.82 19.27
C ARG A 11 1.26 -20.49 19.77
N ARG A 12 2.60 -20.39 19.87
CA ARG A 12 3.29 -19.17 20.32
C ARG A 12 3.02 -17.99 19.40
N ALA A 13 3.06 -18.18 18.08
CA ALA A 13 2.79 -17.13 17.12
C ALA A 13 1.33 -16.67 17.19
N ILE A 14 0.38 -17.60 17.27
CA ILE A 14 -1.04 -17.27 17.44
C ILE A 14 -1.27 -16.48 18.72
N ARG A 15 -0.72 -16.91 19.87
CA ARG A 15 -0.82 -16.18 21.15
C ARG A 15 -0.17 -14.80 21.11
N ALA A 16 0.84 -14.62 20.26
CA ALA A 16 1.42 -13.30 20.01
C ALA A 16 0.53 -12.42 19.11
N SER A 17 -0.64 -12.90 18.68
CA SER A 17 -1.57 -12.25 17.74
C SER A 17 -1.17 -12.32 16.27
N HIS A 18 -0.36 -13.31 15.86
CA HIS A 18 -0.16 -13.56 14.44
C HIS A 18 -1.49 -13.98 13.79
N PRO A 19 -1.96 -13.30 12.74
CA PRO A 19 -3.32 -13.46 12.24
C PRO A 19 -3.50 -14.70 11.36
N TRP A 20 -2.42 -15.28 10.84
CA TRP A 20 -2.51 -16.39 9.89
C TRP A 20 -2.21 -17.74 10.50
N VAL A 21 -3.06 -18.71 10.20
CA VAL A 21 -2.79 -20.14 10.39
C VAL A 21 -2.78 -20.81 9.03
N PHE A 22 -1.59 -21.21 8.60
CA PHE A 22 -1.40 -21.84 7.30
C PHE A 22 -2.04 -23.22 7.24
N ARG A 23 -2.53 -23.61 6.06
CA ARG A 23 -3.10 -24.94 5.78
C ARG A 23 -2.18 -26.08 6.21
N ARG A 24 -0.89 -25.94 5.92
CA ARG A 24 0.18 -26.88 6.31
C ARG A 24 0.43 -27.01 7.82
N ALA A 25 -0.19 -26.15 8.63
CA ALA A 25 -0.11 -26.18 10.09
C ALA A 25 -1.37 -26.78 10.72
N LEU A 26 -2.32 -27.28 9.93
CA LEU A 26 -3.58 -27.85 10.40
C LEU A 26 -3.74 -29.32 9.97
N HIS A 27 -4.36 -30.11 10.86
CA HIS A 27 -5.05 -31.33 10.48
C HIS A 27 -6.48 -30.96 10.09
N LEU A 28 -6.78 -31.05 8.80
CA LEU A 28 -8.09 -30.70 8.27
C LEU A 28 -9.08 -31.87 8.38
N PRO A 29 -10.35 -31.61 8.71
CA PRO A 29 -11.39 -32.64 8.73
C PRO A 29 -11.69 -33.13 7.30
N ARG A 30 -12.21 -34.36 7.17
CA ARG A 30 -12.62 -34.94 5.86
C ARG A 30 -13.59 -34.05 5.09
N ARG A 31 -14.51 -33.39 5.80
CA ARG A 31 -15.40 -32.37 5.24
C ARG A 31 -14.94 -31.02 5.75
N GLU A 32 -14.26 -30.28 4.89
CA GLU A 32 -13.73 -28.97 5.22
C GLU A 32 -14.87 -27.95 5.46
N PRO A 33 -14.64 -26.95 6.34
CA PRO A 33 -15.55 -25.82 6.50
C PRO A 33 -15.75 -25.04 5.20
N ALA A 34 -16.91 -24.40 5.05
CA ALA A 34 -17.17 -23.50 3.94
C ALA A 34 -16.34 -22.20 4.05
N ALA A 35 -16.14 -21.51 2.92
CA ALA A 35 -15.52 -20.19 2.90
C ALA A 35 -16.23 -19.21 3.85
N GLY A 36 -15.46 -18.50 4.68
CA GLY A 36 -15.98 -17.57 5.68
C GLY A 36 -16.72 -18.22 6.85
N ALA A 37 -16.67 -19.55 7.00
CA ALA A 37 -17.21 -20.23 8.17
C ALA A 37 -16.33 -19.93 9.40
N LEU A 38 -16.97 -19.65 10.54
CA LEU A 38 -16.28 -19.48 11.80
C LEU A 38 -15.84 -20.84 12.36
N VAL A 39 -14.55 -20.93 12.69
CA VAL A 39 -13.91 -22.13 13.20
C VAL A 39 -13.13 -21.82 14.48
N VAL A 40 -13.10 -22.79 15.38
CA VAL A 40 -12.22 -22.76 16.54
C VAL A 40 -10.97 -23.55 16.19
N VAL A 41 -9.80 -22.93 16.38
CA VAL A 41 -8.51 -23.61 16.25
C VAL A 41 -8.17 -24.23 17.60
N GLU A 42 -7.80 -25.50 17.61
CA GLU A 42 -7.42 -26.24 18.80
C GLU A 42 -5.95 -26.66 18.79
N ASP A 43 -5.32 -26.61 19.94
CA ASP A 43 -3.98 -27.15 20.18
C ASP A 43 -4.08 -28.25 21.24
N ARG A 44 -3.72 -29.50 20.89
CA ARG A 44 -3.76 -30.65 21.79
C ARG A 44 -5.12 -30.85 22.51
N GLY A 45 -6.21 -30.54 21.82
CA GLY A 45 -7.58 -30.66 22.34
C GLY A 45 -8.07 -29.44 23.14
N GLU A 46 -7.22 -28.43 23.35
CA GLU A 46 -7.60 -27.17 23.98
C GLU A 46 -8.00 -26.11 22.93
N PRO A 47 -9.15 -25.44 23.05
CA PRO A 47 -9.48 -24.27 22.23
C PRO A 47 -8.45 -23.16 22.40
N LEU A 48 -7.90 -22.67 21.29
CA LEU A 48 -6.83 -21.67 21.28
C LEU A 48 -7.30 -20.29 20.80
N CYS A 49 -8.08 -20.25 19.71
CA CYS A 49 -8.58 -19.01 19.12
C CYS A 49 -9.78 -19.28 18.22
N VAL A 50 -10.49 -18.23 17.83
CA VAL A 50 -11.54 -18.27 16.80
C VAL A 50 -11.12 -17.46 15.58
N GLY A 51 -11.41 -17.98 14.40
CA GLY A 51 -11.12 -17.34 13.12
C GLY A 51 -12.11 -17.75 12.05
N TYR A 52 -11.93 -17.25 10.84
CA TYR A 52 -12.69 -17.71 9.68
C TYR A 52 -11.85 -18.58 8.77
N TYR A 53 -12.50 -19.55 8.13
CA TYR A 53 -11.87 -20.51 7.23
C TYR A 53 -11.89 -20.04 5.77
N ASP A 54 -10.80 -20.29 5.06
CA ASP A 54 -10.69 -20.09 3.61
C ASP A 54 -10.17 -21.39 2.94
N PRO A 55 -11.04 -22.13 2.22
CA PRO A 55 -10.68 -23.44 1.65
C PRO A 55 -9.65 -23.34 0.53
N GLU A 56 -9.61 -22.23 -0.21
CA GLU A 56 -8.78 -22.06 -1.42
C GLU A 56 -7.44 -21.39 -1.12
N SER A 57 -7.27 -20.85 0.09
CA SER A 57 -6.07 -20.13 0.49
C SER A 57 -5.02 -21.03 1.17
N PRO A 58 -3.72 -20.82 0.91
CA PRO A 58 -2.64 -21.36 1.76
C PRO A 58 -2.77 -20.92 3.22
N ILE A 59 -3.40 -19.78 3.47
CA ILE A 59 -3.78 -19.28 4.80
C ILE A 59 -5.21 -19.79 5.07
N ALA A 60 -5.29 -21.00 5.62
CA ALA A 60 -6.56 -21.69 5.79
C ALA A 60 -7.45 -21.07 6.87
N VAL A 61 -6.86 -20.47 7.92
CA VAL A 61 -7.61 -19.72 8.92
C VAL A 61 -6.98 -18.35 9.13
N ARG A 62 -7.81 -17.32 9.13
CA ARG A 62 -7.44 -15.99 9.63
C ARG A 62 -8.09 -15.75 10.99
N VAL A 63 -7.25 -15.50 11.99
CA VAL A 63 -7.63 -15.37 13.41
C VAL A 63 -8.36 -14.05 13.63
N LEU A 64 -9.54 -14.12 14.24
CA LEU A 64 -10.37 -12.96 14.59
C LEU A 64 -10.24 -12.60 16.07
N SER A 65 -10.10 -13.61 16.94
CA SER A 65 -9.92 -13.40 18.38
C SER A 65 -9.12 -14.53 19.02
N LEU A 66 -8.32 -14.16 20.02
CA LEU A 66 -7.61 -15.09 20.89
C LEU A 66 -8.49 -15.67 22.00
N ASP A 67 -9.68 -15.09 22.23
CA ASP A 67 -10.70 -15.74 23.04
C ASP A 67 -11.52 -16.70 22.16
N PRO A 68 -11.35 -18.02 22.31
CA PRO A 68 -12.08 -19.00 21.50
C PRO A 68 -13.60 -19.00 21.76
N ALA A 69 -14.07 -18.34 22.82
CA ALA A 69 -15.49 -18.17 23.11
C ALA A 69 -16.06 -16.84 22.57
N GLU A 70 -15.23 -15.95 22.00
CA GLU A 70 -15.71 -14.65 21.54
C GLU A 70 -16.72 -14.80 20.39
N ARG A 71 -17.86 -14.14 20.57
CA ARG A 71 -18.93 -14.12 19.56
C ARG A 71 -18.63 -13.07 18.50
N ILE A 72 -18.39 -13.54 17.27
CA ILE A 72 -18.20 -12.68 16.10
C ILE A 72 -19.58 -12.30 15.53
N ASP A 73 -20.20 -11.30 16.13
CA ASP A 73 -21.51 -10.76 15.74
C ASP A 73 -21.42 -9.27 15.31
N ARG A 74 -22.58 -8.66 15.00
CA ARG A 74 -22.64 -7.25 14.58
C ARG A 74 -22.03 -6.31 15.62
N ALA A 75 -22.24 -6.56 16.92
CA ALA A 75 -21.71 -5.70 17.96
C ALA A 75 -20.18 -5.80 18.04
N TRP A 76 -19.63 -7.01 17.90
CA TRP A 76 -18.19 -7.23 17.76
C TRP A 76 -17.60 -6.47 16.57
N VAL A 77 -18.19 -6.64 15.37
CA VAL A 77 -17.69 -5.99 14.15
C VAL A 77 -17.71 -4.47 14.29
N ARG A 78 -18.84 -3.89 14.73
CA ARG A 78 -18.96 -2.44 14.93
C ARG A 78 -17.91 -1.91 15.89
N ARG A 79 -17.66 -2.61 17.00
CA ARG A 79 -16.65 -2.22 18.00
C ARG A 79 -15.23 -2.25 17.42
N ARG A 80 -14.88 -3.28 16.64
CA ARG A 80 -13.56 -3.40 16.00
C ARG A 80 -13.34 -2.34 14.93
N VAL A 81 -14.33 -2.11 14.05
CA VAL A 81 -14.26 -1.07 13.01
C VAL A 81 -14.20 0.32 13.63
N ALA A 82 -14.97 0.57 14.70
CA ALA A 82 -14.93 1.84 15.42
C ALA A 82 -13.54 2.10 16.03
N ALA A 83 -12.90 1.08 16.60
CA ALA A 83 -11.54 1.20 17.11
C ALA A 83 -10.52 1.53 15.99
N ALA A 84 -10.63 0.88 14.83
CA ALA A 84 -9.78 1.17 13.67
C ALA A 84 -10.00 2.61 13.17
N ALA A 85 -11.26 3.06 13.06
CA ALA A 85 -11.62 4.42 12.65
C ALA A 85 -11.14 5.48 13.65
N ALA A 86 -11.31 5.24 14.95
CA ALA A 86 -10.85 6.14 16.01
C ALA A 86 -9.34 6.37 15.96
N ALA A 87 -8.56 5.34 15.59
CA ALA A 87 -7.11 5.47 15.42
C ALA A 87 -6.70 6.41 14.27
N ARG A 88 -7.63 6.81 13.38
CA ARG A 88 -7.38 7.76 12.28
C ARG A 88 -7.90 9.16 12.57
N GLU A 89 -8.59 9.40 13.69
CA GLU A 89 -9.19 10.70 14.01
C GLU A 89 -8.16 11.83 14.12
N SER A 90 -6.92 11.52 14.49
CA SER A 90 -5.81 12.49 14.55
C SER A 90 -5.27 12.90 13.17
N ILE A 91 -5.66 12.22 12.09
CA ILE A 91 -5.22 12.52 10.73
C ILE A 91 -6.24 13.47 10.09
N VAL A 92 -5.95 14.78 10.13
CA VAL A 92 -6.93 15.84 9.84
C VAL A 92 -6.69 16.60 8.53
N ASP A 93 -5.51 16.50 7.92
CA ASP A 93 -5.14 17.25 6.71
C ASP A 93 -5.58 16.56 5.40
N THR A 94 -6.43 15.54 5.48
CA THR A 94 -6.88 14.77 4.31
C THR A 94 -8.29 14.24 4.53
N ASP A 95 -9.08 14.19 3.46
CA ASP A 95 -10.38 13.51 3.45
C ASP A 95 -10.32 12.12 2.79
N ALA A 96 -9.14 11.74 2.28
CA ALA A 96 -8.85 10.40 1.76
C ALA A 96 -7.98 9.59 2.73
N LEU A 97 -8.52 8.51 3.31
CA LEU A 97 -7.89 7.75 4.40
C LEU A 97 -8.18 6.24 4.30
N ARG A 98 -7.20 5.42 4.71
CA ARG A 98 -7.45 4.03 5.05
C ARG A 98 -8.02 3.89 6.46
N ILE A 99 -9.30 3.53 6.54
CA ILE A 99 -10.01 3.36 7.80
C ILE A 99 -9.75 1.98 8.42
N VAL A 100 -9.71 0.94 7.60
CA VAL A 100 -9.39 -0.43 8.02
C VAL A 100 -8.30 -1.00 7.13
N HIS A 101 -7.24 -1.52 7.74
CA HIS A 101 -6.06 -2.07 7.10
C HIS A 101 -5.85 -3.56 7.45
N GLY A 102 -6.90 -4.37 7.29
CA GLY A 102 -6.84 -5.81 7.35
C GLY A 102 -6.33 -6.34 8.70
N GLU A 103 -5.36 -7.24 8.60
CA GLU A 103 -4.62 -7.85 9.70
C GLU A 103 -4.06 -6.82 10.69
N ASN A 104 -3.61 -5.67 10.19
CA ASN A 104 -2.98 -4.64 11.02
C ASN A 104 -3.97 -3.92 11.92
N ASP A 105 -5.26 -3.96 11.61
CA ASP A 105 -6.37 -3.52 12.47
C ASP A 105 -7.09 -4.70 13.13
N TYR A 106 -6.49 -5.90 13.10
CA TYR A 106 -7.06 -7.17 13.55
C TYR A 106 -8.45 -7.45 12.98
N LEU A 107 -8.64 -7.08 11.71
CA LEU A 107 -9.81 -7.35 10.87
C LEU A 107 -9.32 -8.02 9.58
N PRO A 108 -8.73 -9.23 9.69
CA PRO A 108 -7.97 -9.84 8.60
C PRO A 108 -8.78 -9.96 7.31
N GLY A 109 -8.15 -9.57 6.20
CA GLY A 109 -8.75 -9.57 4.87
C GLY A 109 -9.82 -8.50 4.62
N LEU A 110 -10.07 -7.57 5.54
CA LEU A 110 -10.95 -6.42 5.33
C LEU A 110 -10.14 -5.15 5.08
N VAL A 111 -10.39 -4.47 3.95
CA VAL A 111 -9.84 -3.14 3.69
C VAL A 111 -10.99 -2.16 3.51
N VAL A 112 -10.89 -1.00 4.16
CA VAL A 112 -11.86 0.09 3.99
C VAL A 112 -11.09 1.38 3.76
N ASP A 113 -11.25 1.96 2.57
CA ASP A 113 -10.73 3.28 2.23
C ASP A 113 -11.90 4.26 2.13
N ARG A 114 -11.76 5.44 2.73
CA ARG A 114 -12.72 6.54 2.68
C ARG A 114 -12.13 7.67 1.83
N TYR A 115 -12.93 8.22 0.93
CA TYR A 115 -12.60 9.29 0.00
C TYR A 115 -13.70 10.36 0.09
N GLY A 116 -13.50 11.37 0.93
CA GLY A 116 -14.57 12.30 1.30
C GLY A 116 -15.72 11.55 1.98
N ASP A 117 -16.92 11.66 1.41
CA ASP A 117 -18.11 10.93 1.88
C ASP A 117 -18.24 9.52 1.28
N ALA A 118 -17.49 9.21 0.21
CA ALA A 118 -17.52 7.90 -0.43
C ALA A 118 -16.53 6.94 0.24
N GLY A 119 -16.76 5.64 0.08
CA GLY A 119 -15.80 4.65 0.55
C GLY A 119 -15.86 3.32 -0.19
N VAL A 120 -14.67 2.75 -0.33
CA VAL A 120 -14.41 1.46 -0.96
C VAL A 120 -14.20 0.44 0.14
N VAL A 121 -14.99 -0.64 0.10
CA VAL A 121 -14.83 -1.80 0.98
C VAL A 121 -14.35 -2.94 0.09
N ALA A 122 -13.18 -3.50 0.42
CA ALA A 122 -12.56 -4.57 -0.33
C ALA A 122 -12.28 -5.77 0.58
N PHE A 123 -12.41 -6.97 0.00
CA PHE A 123 -12.20 -8.23 0.70
C PHE A 123 -11.06 -9.01 0.03
N ASP A 124 -10.08 -9.44 0.82
CA ASP A 124 -8.94 -10.21 0.34
C ASP A 124 -9.26 -11.72 0.30
N GLY A 125 -9.71 -12.17 -0.87
CA GLY A 125 -10.02 -13.58 -1.13
C GLY A 125 -11.45 -14.01 -0.78
N ALA A 126 -11.79 -15.23 -1.19
CA ALA A 126 -13.14 -15.76 -1.09
C ALA A 126 -13.61 -15.95 0.38
N GLY A 127 -12.72 -16.37 1.28
CA GLY A 127 -13.06 -16.52 2.70
C GLY A 127 -13.40 -15.19 3.36
N ALA A 128 -12.62 -14.14 3.07
CA ALA A 128 -12.89 -12.78 3.55
C ALA A 128 -14.22 -12.26 3.00
N ALA A 129 -14.45 -12.40 1.69
CA ALA A 129 -15.67 -11.96 1.05
C ALA A 129 -16.91 -12.66 1.62
N ALA A 130 -16.84 -13.99 1.85
CA ALA A 130 -17.94 -14.77 2.40
C ALA A 130 -18.27 -14.43 3.87
N LEU A 131 -17.28 -13.99 4.66
CA LEU A 131 -17.50 -13.51 6.04
C LEU A 131 -17.99 -12.06 6.05
N TRP A 132 -17.19 -11.13 5.52
CA TRP A 132 -17.35 -9.70 5.75
C TRP A 132 -18.55 -9.10 5.02
N SER A 133 -18.97 -9.68 3.89
CA SER A 133 -20.19 -9.25 3.18
C SER A 133 -21.45 -9.31 4.05
N ARG A 134 -21.50 -10.21 5.04
CA ARG A 134 -22.61 -10.32 6.01
C ARG A 134 -22.75 -9.11 6.91
N PHE A 135 -21.68 -8.31 7.03
CA PHE A 135 -21.57 -7.16 7.92
C PHE A 135 -21.27 -5.86 7.15
N GLU A 136 -21.33 -5.86 5.81
CA GLU A 136 -20.88 -4.72 4.99
C GLU A 136 -21.59 -3.42 5.36
N ASP A 137 -22.91 -3.45 5.60
CA ASP A 137 -23.67 -2.26 5.98
C ASP A 137 -23.23 -1.70 7.34
N ASP A 138 -22.96 -2.57 8.32
CA ASP A 138 -22.43 -2.18 9.63
C ASP A 138 -21.02 -1.58 9.50
N ILE A 139 -20.15 -2.20 8.69
CA ILE A 139 -18.79 -1.73 8.41
C ILE A 139 -18.85 -0.34 7.78
N ARG A 140 -19.65 -0.15 6.72
CA ARG A 140 -19.80 1.13 6.01
C ARG A 140 -20.33 2.22 6.92
N ALA A 141 -21.35 1.91 7.72
CA ALA A 141 -21.95 2.87 8.65
C ALA A 141 -20.92 3.37 9.69
N VAL A 142 -20.16 2.46 10.30
CA VAL A 142 -19.17 2.82 11.33
C VAL A 142 -17.95 3.52 10.73
N ALA A 143 -17.45 3.04 9.58
CA ALA A 143 -16.32 3.64 8.88
C ALA A 143 -16.64 4.98 8.19
N ARG A 144 -17.93 5.35 8.11
CA ARG A 144 -18.45 6.48 7.31
C ARG A 144 -18.02 6.36 5.84
N ALA A 145 -18.09 5.15 5.30
CA ALA A 145 -17.65 4.78 3.96
C ALA A 145 -18.88 4.51 3.06
N ARG A 146 -19.60 5.58 2.67
CA ARG A 146 -20.84 5.44 1.89
C ARG A 146 -20.53 4.83 0.52
N ARG A 147 -21.51 4.16 -0.07
CA ARG A 147 -21.36 3.70 -1.46
C ARG A 147 -21.19 4.93 -2.35
N PRO A 148 -20.22 4.92 -3.28
CA PRO A 148 -20.02 6.05 -4.18
C PRO A 148 -21.24 6.23 -5.10
N GLU A 149 -21.65 7.47 -5.33
CA GLU A 149 -22.74 7.83 -6.27
C GLU A 149 -22.25 7.86 -7.73
N GLY A 150 -20.94 7.83 -7.95
CA GLY A 150 -20.31 7.76 -9.27
C GLY A 150 -18.87 7.26 -9.19
N ASP A 151 -18.26 7.02 -10.35
CA ASP A 151 -16.94 6.41 -10.43
C ASP A 151 -15.82 7.36 -9.98
N LEU A 152 -15.99 8.67 -10.18
CA LEU A 152 -15.00 9.69 -9.86
C LEU A 152 -15.39 10.47 -8.61
N VAL A 153 -14.45 10.60 -7.67
CA VAL A 153 -14.59 11.44 -6.48
C VAL A 153 -13.43 12.42 -6.39
N ARG A 154 -13.66 13.57 -5.77
CA ARG A 154 -12.61 14.55 -5.47
C ARG A 154 -12.26 14.45 -4.00
N VAL A 155 -10.96 14.49 -3.73
CA VAL A 155 -10.39 14.42 -2.39
C VAL A 155 -9.30 15.45 -2.22
N THR A 156 -8.99 15.73 -0.96
CA THR A 156 -7.92 16.63 -0.56
C THR A 156 -6.90 15.90 0.30
N GLU A 157 -5.62 16.21 0.10
CA GLU A 157 -4.49 15.71 0.89
C GLU A 157 -3.47 16.83 1.08
N ALA A 158 -3.36 17.34 2.31
CA ALA A 158 -2.51 18.47 2.71
C ALA A 158 -2.66 19.69 1.78
N GLY A 159 -3.91 20.02 1.44
CA GLY A 159 -4.23 21.12 0.53
C GLY A 159 -4.03 20.83 -0.97
N ALA A 160 -3.59 19.62 -1.35
CA ALA A 160 -3.59 19.16 -2.74
C ALA A 160 -4.92 18.51 -3.09
N ALA A 161 -5.52 18.87 -4.21
CA ALA A 161 -6.76 18.27 -4.72
C ALA A 161 -6.46 17.13 -5.71
N PHE A 162 -7.18 16.01 -5.60
CA PHE A 162 -7.07 14.89 -6.52
C PHE A 162 -8.45 14.43 -6.97
N GLU A 163 -8.56 14.06 -8.25
CA GLU A 163 -9.63 13.24 -8.76
C GLU A 163 -9.23 11.76 -8.67
N VAL A 164 -10.11 10.95 -8.11
CA VAL A 164 -9.90 9.53 -7.82
C VAL A 164 -10.97 8.71 -8.51
N ASP A 165 -10.55 7.77 -9.34
CA ASP A 165 -11.43 6.80 -9.99
C ASP A 165 -11.53 5.54 -9.12
N LEU A 166 -12.69 5.36 -8.47
CA LEU A 166 -12.96 4.28 -7.53
C LEU A 166 -13.26 2.94 -8.22
N VAL A 167 -13.52 2.94 -9.53
CA VAL A 167 -13.95 1.74 -10.28
C VAL A 167 -12.83 1.23 -11.19
N ARG A 168 -12.19 2.12 -11.93
CA ARG A 168 -11.15 1.78 -12.92
C ARG A 168 -9.74 2.13 -12.44
N GLY A 169 -9.61 2.88 -11.36
CA GLY A 169 -8.33 3.20 -10.75
C GLY A 169 -7.62 1.98 -10.19
N GLN A 170 -6.30 2.05 -10.08
CA GLN A 170 -5.53 1.00 -9.42
C GLN A 170 -5.81 0.97 -7.91
N LYS A 171 -5.75 -0.24 -7.32
CA LYS A 171 -6.12 -0.51 -5.92
C LYS A 171 -7.55 -0.04 -5.63
N THR A 172 -7.71 1.03 -4.87
CA THR A 172 -8.99 1.65 -4.49
C THR A 172 -9.12 3.06 -5.06
N GLY A 173 -8.23 3.45 -5.99
CA GLY A 173 -8.25 4.70 -6.74
C GLY A 173 -6.96 5.51 -6.59
N LEU A 174 -6.54 5.80 -5.35
CA LEU A 174 -5.32 6.55 -5.00
C LEU A 174 -4.42 5.73 -4.07
N PHE A 175 -3.10 5.85 -4.24
CA PHE A 175 -2.12 5.23 -3.34
C PHE A 175 -2.02 6.01 -2.02
N LEU A 176 -2.97 5.80 -1.11
CA LEU A 176 -3.01 6.47 0.20
C LEU A 176 -1.79 6.15 1.07
N ASP A 177 -1.21 4.96 0.90
CA ASP A 177 0.00 4.51 1.57
C ASP A 177 1.23 5.39 1.32
N GLN A 178 1.28 6.10 0.19
CA GLN A 178 2.38 6.99 -0.17
C GLN A 178 2.24 8.43 0.35
N ARG A 179 1.17 8.77 1.10
CA ARG A 179 0.88 10.15 1.57
C ARG A 179 2.10 10.84 2.19
N ASP A 180 2.66 10.24 3.24
CA ASP A 180 3.74 10.88 4.00
C ASP A 180 5.01 11.02 3.16
N ASN A 181 5.26 10.07 2.26
CA ASN A 181 6.37 10.14 1.30
C ASN A 181 6.17 11.26 0.27
N ARG A 182 4.93 11.48 -0.21
CA ARG A 182 4.58 12.61 -1.08
C ARG A 182 4.80 13.95 -0.38
N LEU A 183 4.39 14.07 0.88
CA LEU A 183 4.62 15.29 1.68
C LEU A 183 6.11 15.53 1.93
N ARG A 184 6.90 14.48 2.11
CA ARG A 184 8.35 14.61 2.21
C ARG A 184 8.96 15.10 0.89
N VAL A 185 8.54 14.54 -0.26
CA VAL A 185 8.94 15.02 -1.58
C VAL A 185 8.56 16.49 -1.79
N ARG A 186 7.34 16.91 -1.39
CA ARG A 186 6.90 18.30 -1.42
C ARG A 186 7.86 19.23 -0.68
N SER A 187 8.27 18.86 0.55
CA SER A 187 9.22 19.66 1.36
C SER A 187 10.60 19.80 0.72
N LEU A 188 10.95 18.92 -0.22
CA LEU A 188 12.23 18.87 -0.91
C LEU A 188 12.16 19.45 -2.33
N ALA A 189 11.00 19.88 -2.81
CA ALA A 189 10.82 20.21 -4.22
C ALA A 189 11.16 21.67 -4.57
N ALA A 190 11.20 22.57 -3.58
CA ALA A 190 11.36 24.01 -3.79
C ALA A 190 12.55 24.35 -4.71
N GLY A 191 12.27 25.03 -5.82
CA GLY A 191 13.27 25.45 -6.80
C GLY A 191 13.90 24.34 -7.63
N ARG A 192 13.54 23.06 -7.46
CA ARG A 192 14.19 21.93 -8.12
C ARG A 192 13.51 21.50 -9.42
N THR A 193 14.28 20.90 -10.34
CA THR A 193 13.74 20.02 -11.39
C THR A 193 13.44 18.64 -10.83
N VAL A 194 12.23 18.15 -11.08
CA VAL A 194 11.75 16.87 -10.52
C VAL A 194 11.41 15.89 -11.63
N LEU A 195 11.94 14.68 -11.59
CA LEU A 195 11.53 13.56 -12.42
C LEU A 195 10.70 12.60 -11.56
N ASN A 196 9.49 12.28 -11.99
CA ASN A 196 8.61 11.30 -11.35
C ASN A 196 8.38 10.13 -12.31
N LEU A 197 9.00 8.99 -12.02
CA LEU A 197 8.88 7.75 -12.79
C LEU A 197 7.79 6.86 -12.20
N PHE A 198 7.05 6.16 -13.08
CA PHE A 198 5.85 5.41 -12.69
C PHE A 198 4.82 6.34 -12.04
N SER A 199 4.65 7.52 -12.65
CA SER A 199 3.96 8.65 -12.03
C SER A 199 2.47 8.42 -11.76
N TYR A 200 1.86 7.41 -12.40
CA TYR A 200 0.44 7.11 -12.32
C TYR A 200 -0.40 8.38 -12.54
N THR A 201 -1.27 8.75 -11.60
CA THR A 201 -2.13 9.95 -11.66
C THR A 201 -1.43 11.21 -11.13
N GLY A 202 -0.12 11.17 -10.92
CA GLY A 202 0.70 12.34 -10.61
C GLY A 202 0.75 12.73 -9.13
N GLY A 203 0.50 11.82 -8.20
CA GLY A 203 0.53 12.12 -6.75
C GLY A 203 1.82 12.86 -6.31
N PHE A 204 2.99 12.29 -6.59
CA PHE A 204 4.28 12.95 -6.31
C PHE A 204 4.49 14.22 -7.13
N THR A 205 4.02 14.26 -8.38
CA THR A 205 4.14 15.43 -9.27
C THR A 205 3.39 16.64 -8.73
N VAL A 206 2.12 16.46 -8.35
CA VAL A 206 1.26 17.53 -7.80
C VAL A 206 1.86 18.07 -6.50
N HIS A 207 2.28 17.18 -5.60
CA HIS A 207 2.92 17.58 -4.35
C HIS A 207 4.27 18.28 -4.56
N ALA A 208 5.08 17.82 -5.50
CA ALA A 208 6.32 18.51 -5.86
C ALA A 208 6.05 19.91 -6.44
N ALA A 209 5.06 20.04 -7.32
CA ALA A 209 4.66 21.32 -7.91
C ALA A 209 4.14 22.30 -6.85
N LEU A 210 3.23 21.86 -5.97
CA LEU A 210 2.76 22.65 -4.81
C LEU A 210 3.86 22.95 -3.77
N GLY A 211 4.96 22.20 -3.81
CA GLY A 211 6.18 22.47 -3.05
C GLY A 211 7.12 23.47 -3.70
N GLY A 212 6.77 24.02 -4.87
CA GLY A 212 7.57 25.01 -5.59
C GLY A 212 8.60 24.42 -6.53
N ALA A 213 8.42 23.19 -7.04
CA ALA A 213 9.26 22.65 -8.12
C ALA A 213 9.29 23.60 -9.32
N ARG A 214 10.50 23.90 -9.82
CA ARG A 214 10.69 24.75 -11.02
C ARG A 214 10.13 24.09 -12.27
N ARG A 215 10.29 22.77 -12.39
CA ARG A 215 9.77 21.97 -13.49
C ARG A 215 9.59 20.53 -13.04
N THR A 216 8.52 19.88 -13.47
CA THR A 216 8.34 18.44 -13.25
C THR A 216 8.30 17.71 -14.59
N THR A 217 8.91 16.53 -14.67
CA THR A 217 8.73 15.57 -15.76
C THR A 217 8.12 14.31 -15.18
N SER A 218 6.94 13.91 -15.65
CA SER A 218 6.20 12.74 -15.17
C SER A 218 6.16 11.68 -16.26
N VAL A 219 6.54 10.44 -15.93
CA VAL A 219 6.64 9.34 -16.89
C VAL A 219 5.77 8.18 -16.43
N ASP A 220 4.88 7.73 -17.31
CA ASP A 220 4.07 6.52 -17.10
C ASP A 220 3.72 5.87 -18.44
N SER A 221 3.50 4.56 -18.47
CA SER A 221 3.11 3.86 -19.69
C SER A 221 1.59 3.94 -19.95
N ALA A 222 0.80 4.21 -18.91
CA ALA A 222 -0.66 4.25 -19.00
C ALA A 222 -1.16 5.65 -19.43
N ARG A 223 -1.60 5.76 -20.69
CA ARG A 223 -2.27 6.98 -21.20
C ARG A 223 -3.43 7.47 -20.31
N PRO A 224 -4.31 6.61 -19.77
CA PRO A 224 -5.38 7.05 -18.88
C PRO A 224 -4.86 7.71 -17.59
N ALA A 225 -3.74 7.20 -17.04
CA ALA A 225 -3.12 7.76 -15.84
C ALA A 225 -2.51 9.15 -16.12
N MET A 226 -1.86 9.32 -17.28
CA MET A 226 -1.35 10.63 -17.71
C MET A 226 -2.47 11.65 -17.98
N ALA A 227 -3.62 11.21 -18.49
CA ALA A 227 -4.79 12.08 -18.61
C ALA A 227 -5.34 12.51 -17.25
N ALA A 228 -5.34 11.60 -16.26
CA ALA A 228 -5.73 11.93 -14.88
C ALA A 228 -4.71 12.88 -14.21
N LEU A 229 -3.41 12.70 -14.45
CA LEU A 229 -2.37 13.62 -14.02
C LEU A 229 -2.64 15.05 -14.52
N ALA A 230 -2.99 15.21 -15.80
CA ALA A 230 -3.32 16.52 -16.35
C ALA A 230 -4.52 17.18 -15.64
N ARG A 231 -5.56 16.39 -15.32
CA ARG A 231 -6.71 16.89 -14.54
C ARG A 231 -6.32 17.26 -13.12
N ASN A 232 -5.48 16.47 -12.46
CA ASN A 232 -4.98 16.76 -11.12
C ASN A 232 -4.11 18.03 -11.08
N LEU A 233 -3.26 18.27 -12.08
CA LEU A 233 -2.52 19.54 -12.18
C LEU A 233 -3.48 20.73 -12.31
N ALA A 234 -4.50 20.62 -13.18
CA ALA A 234 -5.50 21.67 -13.38
C ALA A 234 -6.33 21.94 -12.12
N LEU A 235 -6.73 20.89 -11.38
CA LEU A 235 -7.46 21.02 -10.10
C LEU A 235 -6.68 21.80 -9.04
N ASN A 236 -5.35 21.83 -9.13
CA ASN A 236 -4.48 22.56 -8.21
C ASN A 236 -4.01 23.91 -8.78
N HIS A 237 -4.60 24.37 -9.90
CA HIS A 237 -4.24 25.62 -10.56
C HIS A 237 -2.75 25.74 -10.91
N LEU A 238 -2.11 24.62 -11.24
CA LEU A 238 -0.70 24.55 -11.60
C LEU A 238 -0.51 24.84 -13.10
N ASP A 239 0.54 25.59 -13.45
CA ASP A 239 0.85 25.95 -14.83
C ASP A 239 1.27 24.71 -15.64
N PRO A 240 0.48 24.27 -16.64
CA PRO A 240 0.84 23.10 -17.43
C PRO A 240 2.16 23.24 -18.19
N ALA A 241 2.64 24.46 -18.48
CA ALA A 241 3.91 24.67 -19.16
C ALA A 241 5.12 24.26 -18.29
N ALA A 242 4.99 24.29 -16.97
CA ALA A 242 6.01 23.85 -16.02
C ALA A 242 6.00 22.32 -15.78
N HIS A 243 5.02 21.59 -16.32
CA HIS A 243 4.77 20.20 -15.97
C HIS A 243 4.68 19.30 -17.22
N GLU A 244 5.79 18.67 -17.57
CA GLU A 244 5.90 17.74 -18.70
C GLU A 244 5.31 16.37 -18.36
N ALA A 245 4.44 15.86 -19.23
CA ALA A 245 3.84 14.53 -19.16
C ALA A 245 4.35 13.66 -20.32
N VAL A 246 5.01 12.53 -20.02
CA VAL A 246 5.61 11.63 -21.00
C VAL A 246 4.97 10.25 -20.90
N VAL A 247 4.29 9.82 -21.96
CA VAL A 247 3.77 8.45 -22.06
C VAL A 247 4.87 7.53 -22.59
N ALA A 248 5.55 6.81 -21.71
CA ALA A 248 6.66 5.92 -22.08
C ALA A 248 6.90 4.83 -21.03
N ASP A 249 7.60 3.76 -21.44
CA ASP A 249 8.23 2.85 -20.47
C ASP A 249 9.35 3.59 -19.71
N ALA A 250 9.37 3.42 -18.38
CA ALA A 250 10.30 4.14 -17.51
C ALA A 250 11.77 3.74 -17.75
N PHE A 251 12.05 2.48 -18.09
CA PHE A 251 13.42 2.05 -18.38
C PHE A 251 13.90 2.64 -19.70
N SER A 252 13.08 2.57 -20.75
CA SER A 252 13.42 3.19 -22.04
C SER A 252 13.60 4.71 -21.93
N PHE A 253 12.76 5.39 -21.15
CA PHE A 253 12.92 6.82 -20.87
C PHE A 253 14.25 7.12 -20.18
N LEU A 254 14.60 6.34 -19.15
CA LEU A 254 15.85 6.52 -18.40
C LEU A 254 17.08 6.26 -19.25
N GLU A 255 17.09 5.20 -20.06
CA GLU A 255 18.20 4.89 -20.97
C GLU A 255 18.45 6.05 -21.95
N GLU A 256 17.37 6.60 -22.51
CA GLU A 256 17.45 7.75 -23.40
C GLU A 256 17.91 9.02 -22.67
N ALA A 257 17.43 9.25 -21.45
CA ALA A 257 17.84 10.37 -20.63
C ALA A 257 19.34 10.33 -20.29
N VAL A 258 19.85 9.14 -19.91
CA VAL A 258 21.29 8.91 -19.69
C VAL A 258 22.07 9.19 -20.96
N ARG A 259 21.64 8.65 -22.11
CA ARG A 259 22.30 8.85 -23.40
C ARG A 259 22.35 10.32 -23.82
N ARG A 260 21.31 11.09 -23.50
CA ARG A 260 21.23 12.55 -23.77
C ARG A 260 21.87 13.42 -22.69
N GLY A 261 22.40 12.83 -21.62
CA GLY A 261 22.95 13.58 -20.49
C GLY A 261 21.91 14.43 -19.74
N ARG A 262 20.62 14.08 -19.81
CA ARG A 262 19.57 14.78 -19.07
C ARG A 262 19.67 14.41 -17.59
N ARG A 263 19.52 15.42 -16.73
CA ARG A 263 19.59 15.25 -15.28
C ARG A 263 18.50 16.07 -14.57
N TRP A 264 18.18 15.64 -13.36
CA TRP A 264 17.20 16.27 -12.48
C TRP A 264 17.74 16.37 -11.06
N GLU A 265 17.32 17.39 -10.33
CA GLU A 265 17.75 17.64 -8.94
C GLU A 265 17.03 16.72 -7.94
N LEU A 266 15.85 16.21 -8.30
CA LEU A 266 15.07 15.24 -7.52
C LEU A 266 14.45 14.19 -8.46
N VAL A 267 14.75 12.91 -8.24
CA VAL A 267 14.21 11.79 -9.04
C VAL A 267 13.42 10.87 -8.12
N VAL A 268 12.16 10.59 -8.45
CA VAL A 268 11.27 9.67 -7.73
C VAL A 268 11.07 8.41 -8.57
N CYS A 269 11.24 7.25 -7.95
CA CYS A 269 11.00 5.92 -8.50
C CYS A 269 10.01 5.16 -7.60
N ASP A 270 8.75 5.07 -8.00
CA ASP A 270 7.73 4.27 -7.31
C ASP A 270 7.16 3.17 -8.23
N PRO A 271 7.97 2.15 -8.58
CA PRO A 271 7.53 1.11 -9.51
C PRO A 271 6.41 0.24 -8.93
N PRO A 272 5.59 -0.39 -9.80
CA PRO A 272 4.68 -1.44 -9.35
C PRO A 272 5.46 -2.60 -8.70
N ALA A 273 4.78 -3.40 -7.87
CA ALA A 273 5.40 -4.56 -7.23
C ALA A 273 6.00 -5.54 -8.27
N PHE A 274 7.32 -5.56 -8.37
CA PHE A 274 8.04 -6.51 -9.24
C PHE A 274 8.05 -7.94 -8.66
N ALA A 275 7.99 -8.07 -7.33
CA ALA A 275 7.89 -9.36 -6.64
C ALA A 275 6.45 -9.62 -6.17
N ARG A 276 5.67 -10.36 -6.97
CA ARG A 276 4.31 -10.80 -6.59
C ARG A 276 4.28 -12.10 -5.79
N SER A 277 5.43 -12.74 -5.59
CA SER A 277 5.59 -13.98 -4.82
C SER A 277 7.04 -14.13 -4.40
N GLU A 278 7.27 -14.96 -3.38
CA GLU A 278 8.63 -15.31 -2.93
C GLU A 278 9.49 -15.88 -4.08
N ARG A 279 8.91 -16.71 -4.94
CA ARG A 279 9.60 -17.29 -6.11
C ARG A 279 10.05 -16.23 -7.12
N ALA A 280 9.32 -15.13 -7.25
CA ALA A 280 9.65 -14.04 -8.18
C ALA A 280 10.73 -13.08 -7.64
N ARG A 281 11.06 -13.16 -6.35
CA ARG A 281 11.95 -12.22 -5.65
C ARG A 281 13.32 -12.04 -6.33
N PRO A 282 14.07 -13.07 -6.76
CA PRO A 282 15.37 -12.86 -7.41
C PRO A 282 15.29 -12.06 -8.71
N ARG A 283 14.23 -12.27 -9.51
CA ARG A 283 14.00 -11.51 -10.74
C ARG A 283 13.65 -10.06 -10.43
N ALA A 284 12.81 -9.83 -9.41
CA ALA A 284 12.45 -8.49 -8.97
C ALA A 284 13.68 -7.69 -8.52
N LEU A 285 14.56 -8.27 -7.71
CA LEU A 285 15.79 -7.60 -7.26
C LEU A 285 16.70 -7.20 -8.41
N ARG A 286 16.80 -8.01 -9.47
CA ARG A 286 17.54 -7.62 -10.70
C ARG A 286 16.90 -6.40 -11.39
N ALA A 287 15.57 -6.36 -11.47
CA ALA A 287 14.85 -5.21 -12.04
C ALA A 287 15.05 -3.94 -11.19
N TYR A 288 14.97 -4.05 -9.85
CA TYR A 288 15.24 -2.94 -8.94
C TYR A 288 16.68 -2.41 -9.07
N ARG A 289 17.70 -3.29 -9.17
CA ARG A 289 19.09 -2.87 -9.39
C ARG A 289 19.25 -2.09 -10.69
N ARG A 290 18.70 -2.61 -11.79
CA ARG A 290 18.74 -1.90 -13.09
C ARG A 290 18.04 -0.54 -13.01
N LEU A 291 16.84 -0.50 -12.41
CA LEU A 291 16.08 0.74 -12.27
C LEU A 291 16.85 1.80 -11.47
N ASN A 292 17.37 1.41 -10.30
CA ASN A 292 18.05 2.35 -9.40
C ASN A 292 19.39 2.83 -9.96
N ARG A 293 20.16 1.99 -10.67
CA ARG A 293 21.36 2.42 -11.38
C ARG A 293 21.06 3.49 -12.42
N LEU A 294 20.07 3.23 -13.28
CA LEU A 294 19.65 4.18 -14.32
C LEU A 294 19.08 5.47 -13.71
N ALA A 295 18.26 5.36 -12.66
CA ALA A 295 17.69 6.51 -11.98
C ALA A 295 18.78 7.36 -11.31
N ALA A 296 19.73 6.76 -10.59
CA ALA A 296 20.84 7.48 -9.97
C ALA A 296 21.74 8.18 -11.01
N ALA A 297 21.91 7.60 -12.20
CA ALA A 297 22.69 8.19 -13.28
C ALA A 297 22.11 9.50 -13.82
N VAL A 298 20.78 9.69 -13.73
CA VAL A 298 20.09 10.93 -14.14
C VAL A 298 19.84 11.91 -13.00
N VAL A 299 20.38 11.66 -11.81
CA VAL A 299 20.37 12.64 -10.71
C VAL A 299 21.53 13.62 -10.89
N GLU A 300 21.29 14.92 -10.67
CA GLU A 300 22.36 15.92 -10.61
C GLU A 300 23.34 15.63 -9.45
N PRO A 301 24.63 16.01 -9.54
CA PRO A 301 25.50 16.00 -8.37
C PRO A 301 24.92 16.82 -7.22
N GLY A 302 24.81 16.20 -6.03
CA GLY A 302 24.15 16.81 -4.86
C GLY A 302 22.62 16.74 -4.89
N GLY A 303 22.03 16.15 -5.93
CA GLY A 303 20.60 15.88 -6.03
C GLY A 303 20.15 14.69 -5.18
N MET A 304 18.87 14.34 -5.30
CA MET A 304 18.25 13.28 -4.50
C MET A 304 17.53 12.25 -5.36
N LEU A 305 17.75 10.98 -5.04
CA LEU A 305 16.97 9.83 -5.51
C LEU A 305 16.00 9.40 -4.40
N VAL A 306 14.72 9.34 -4.71
CA VAL A 306 13.67 8.76 -3.87
C VAL A 306 13.22 7.46 -4.53
N THR A 307 13.35 6.33 -3.86
CA THR A 307 13.06 5.02 -4.46
C THR A 307 12.24 4.15 -3.53
N ALA A 308 11.16 3.55 -4.05
CA ALA A 308 10.20 2.80 -3.26
C ALA A 308 10.04 1.35 -3.75
N SER A 309 9.60 0.50 -2.82
CA SER A 309 9.14 -0.85 -3.08
C SER A 309 7.86 -1.08 -2.27
N CYS A 310 6.80 -1.55 -2.92
CA CYS A 310 5.52 -1.87 -2.28
C CYS A 310 5.27 -3.38 -2.18
N SER A 311 6.33 -4.18 -2.09
CA SER A 311 6.28 -5.64 -2.04
C SER A 311 6.71 -6.15 -0.67
N SER A 312 5.85 -6.91 0.02
CA SER A 312 6.18 -7.60 1.28
C SER A 312 7.32 -8.62 1.14
N HIS A 313 7.67 -9.05 -0.07
CA HIS A 313 8.80 -9.95 -0.33
C HIS A 313 10.15 -9.24 -0.56
N VAL A 314 10.17 -7.91 -0.62
CA VAL A 314 11.38 -7.10 -0.76
C VAL A 314 11.57 -6.36 0.54
N THR A 315 12.60 -6.74 1.29
CA THR A 315 12.85 -6.19 2.62
C THR A 315 13.57 -4.84 2.56
N ASP A 316 13.56 -4.10 3.67
CA ASP A 316 14.34 -2.87 3.83
C ASP A 316 15.83 -3.11 3.50
N ALA A 317 16.38 -4.24 3.96
CA ALA A 317 17.77 -4.63 3.69
C ALA A 317 18.03 -4.88 2.20
N ASP A 318 17.07 -5.46 1.47
CA ASP A 318 17.20 -5.66 0.03
C ASP A 318 17.27 -4.35 -0.73
N LEU A 319 16.38 -3.40 -0.39
CA LEU A 319 16.34 -2.10 -1.06
C LEU A 319 17.59 -1.26 -0.73
N LEU A 320 18.10 -1.35 0.50
CA LEU A 320 19.40 -0.77 0.89
C LEU A 320 20.55 -1.35 0.04
N ALA A 321 20.58 -2.68 -0.15
CA ALA A 321 21.58 -3.32 -1.00
C ALA A 321 21.43 -2.93 -2.48
N VAL A 322 20.21 -2.70 -2.97
CA VAL A 322 19.94 -2.21 -4.33
C VAL A 322 20.56 -0.83 -4.55
N VAL A 323 20.36 0.12 -3.63
CA VAL A 323 20.90 1.48 -3.81
C VAL A 323 22.41 1.51 -3.59
N ALA A 324 22.95 0.70 -2.68
CA ALA A 324 24.38 0.58 -2.47
C ALA A 324 25.15 0.05 -3.70
N ASP A 325 24.48 -0.67 -4.59
CA ASP A 325 25.02 -1.25 -5.82
C ASP A 325 24.93 -0.30 -7.04
N CYS A 326 24.63 0.98 -6.81
CA CYS A 326 24.63 2.01 -7.85
C CYS A 326 26.05 2.45 -8.23
N ASP A 327 26.23 2.89 -9.49
CA ASP A 327 27.54 3.35 -9.99
C ASP A 327 27.95 4.73 -9.43
N ARG A 328 27.05 5.38 -8.68
CA ARG A 328 27.27 6.64 -7.97
C ARG A 328 27.22 6.43 -6.47
N ARG A 329 27.95 7.26 -5.73
CA ARG A 329 27.91 7.23 -4.27
C ARG A 329 26.54 7.72 -3.80
N VAL A 330 25.85 6.88 -3.05
CA VAL A 330 24.55 7.22 -2.47
C VAL A 330 24.62 7.23 -0.95
N ARG A 331 23.94 8.18 -0.31
CA ARG A 331 23.76 8.24 1.14
C ARG A 331 22.29 8.29 1.47
N VAL A 332 21.79 7.28 2.19
CA VAL A 332 20.41 7.28 2.68
C VAL A 332 20.28 8.31 3.80
N THR A 333 19.37 9.26 3.62
CA THR A 333 19.09 10.35 4.57
C THR A 333 17.78 10.13 5.32
N HIS A 334 16.87 9.33 4.76
CA HIS A 334 15.61 8.95 5.40
C HIS A 334 15.10 7.62 4.83
N ILE A 335 14.41 6.85 5.69
CA ILE A 335 13.68 5.63 5.34
C ILE A 335 12.22 5.85 5.73
N GLY A 336 11.38 6.05 4.73
CA GLY A 336 9.92 6.13 4.86
C GLY A 336 9.25 4.77 4.74
N GLY A 337 8.01 4.70 5.20
CA GLY A 337 7.13 3.54 5.11
C GLY A 337 5.76 3.93 4.57
N ALA A 338 4.77 3.05 4.76
CA ALA A 338 3.38 3.40 4.50
C ALA A 338 2.89 4.47 5.49
N ALA A 339 1.94 5.29 5.06
CA ALA A 339 1.37 6.38 5.85
C ALA A 339 0.71 5.89 7.15
N ALA A 340 0.52 6.80 8.11
CA ALA A 340 0.03 6.47 9.46
C ALA A 340 -1.34 5.74 9.52
N ASP A 341 -2.18 5.88 8.48
CA ASP A 341 -3.45 5.15 8.34
C ASP A 341 -3.27 3.70 7.84
N HIS A 342 -2.04 3.28 7.55
CA HIS A 342 -1.59 1.92 7.25
C HIS A 342 -0.70 1.39 8.39
N PRO A 343 -1.27 1.15 9.58
CA PRO A 343 -0.50 0.68 10.74
C PRO A 343 0.10 -0.69 10.45
N VAL A 344 1.09 -1.07 11.27
CA VAL A 344 1.68 -2.42 11.23
C VAL A 344 1.48 -3.06 12.60
N ALA A 345 0.81 -4.21 12.64
CA ALA A 345 0.73 -5.01 13.84
C ALA A 345 2.11 -5.65 14.11
N PRO A 346 2.70 -5.48 15.31
CA PRO A 346 4.04 -6.02 15.59
C PRO A 346 4.17 -7.54 15.41
N ALA A 347 3.07 -8.26 15.63
CA ALA A 347 3.00 -9.71 15.46
C ALA A 347 2.80 -10.16 14.00
N PHE A 348 2.74 -9.21 13.06
CA PHE A 348 2.51 -9.45 11.64
C PHE A 348 3.47 -8.58 10.80
N PRO A 349 4.78 -8.91 10.80
CA PRO A 349 5.78 -8.12 10.08
C PRO A 349 5.55 -8.09 8.56
N GLU A 350 4.87 -9.08 7.99
CA GLU A 350 4.47 -9.11 6.57
C GLU A 350 3.55 -7.95 6.19
N GLY A 351 2.86 -7.35 7.18
CA GLY A 351 2.05 -6.15 7.02
C GLY A 351 2.87 -4.89 6.71
N ARG A 352 4.19 -4.89 6.97
CA ARG A 352 5.11 -3.82 6.57
C ARG A 352 5.60 -4.06 5.14
N TYR A 353 4.77 -3.68 4.16
CA TYR A 353 5.04 -3.97 2.74
C TYR A 353 5.68 -2.82 1.95
N LEU A 354 5.65 -1.59 2.48
CA LEU A 354 6.14 -0.40 1.78
C LEU A 354 7.40 0.14 2.44
N THR A 355 8.44 0.31 1.62
CA THR A 355 9.71 0.93 1.99
C THR A 355 10.03 2.00 0.96
N CYS A 356 10.36 3.21 1.42
CA CYS A 356 10.76 4.32 0.57
C CYS A 356 12.09 4.92 1.07
N LEU A 357 13.15 4.85 0.27
CA LEU A 357 14.45 5.43 0.62
C LEU A 357 14.62 6.81 -0.01
N PHE A 358 15.10 7.77 0.78
CA PHE A 358 15.52 9.09 0.30
C PHE A 358 17.04 9.16 0.34
N CYS A 359 17.67 9.21 -0.83
CA CYS A 359 19.10 9.04 -1.03
C CYS A 359 19.71 10.31 -1.64
N ALA A 360 20.65 10.94 -0.95
CA ALA A 360 21.51 11.95 -1.57
C ALA A 360 22.48 11.26 -2.54
N VAL A 361 22.72 11.84 -3.72
CA VAL A 361 23.59 11.27 -4.76
C VAL A 361 24.79 12.19 -5.00
N GLU A 362 25.98 11.68 -4.72
CA GLU A 362 27.28 12.38 -4.82
C GLU A 362 28.03 12.08 -6.11
#